data_AF-A0AAD9J9J8-F1
#
_entry.id   AF-A0AAD9J9J8-F1
#
_cell.length_a   1.000
_cell.length_b   1.000
_cell.length_c   1.000
_cell.angle_alpha   90.00
_cell.angle_beta   90.00
_cell.angle_gamma   90.00
#
_symmetry.space_group_name_H-M   'P 1'
#
loop_
_entity.id
_entity.type
_entity.pdbx_description
1 polymer ?
#
loop_
_entity_poly.entity_id
_entity_poly.type
_entity_poly.pdbx_seq_one_letter_code
_entity_poly.pdbx_strand_id
1 'polypeptide(L)' 'MMTLEMKKEIIETRDRGVSVTDLCRRYRQPSWTIFTILKPKDKILAVDPSKGMTRITKNRPLISYG' A
#
# COMPACT_ATOMS: atom_id res chain seq x y z
N MET A 1 -4.73 -0.11 7.26
CA MET A 1 -4.25 -1.07 6.23
C MET A 1 -4.42 -0.40 4.88
N MET A 2 -3.37 -0.32 4.06
CA MET A 2 -3.45 0.34 2.76
C MET A 2 -3.71 -0.68 1.65
N THR A 3 -4.73 -0.41 0.83
CA THR A 3 -5.15 -1.31 -0.25
C THR A 3 -4.21 -1.21 -1.46
N LEU A 4 -4.29 -2.18 -2.37
CA LEU A 4 -3.53 -2.17 -3.61
C LEU A 4 -3.96 -0.99 -4.51
N GLU A 5 -5.25 -0.70 -4.55
CA GLU A 5 -5.83 0.45 -5.26
C GLU A 5 -5.22 1.78 -4.78
N MET A 6 -5.17 2.01 -3.46
CA MET A 6 -4.54 3.22 -2.91
C MET A 6 -3.04 3.33 -3.28
N LYS A 7 -2.32 2.19 -3.36
CA LYS A 7 -0.92 2.20 -3.78
C LYS A 7 -0.77 2.57 -5.26
N LYS A 8 -1.66 2.08 -6.12
CA LYS A 8 -1.69 2.43 -7.55
C LYS A 8 -2.01 3.91 -7.73
N GLU A 9 -2.99 4.42 -6.99
CA GLU A 9 -3.36 5.85 -6.98
C GLU A 9 -2.20 6.75 -6.55
N ILE A 10 -1.43 6.37 -5.53
CA ILE A 10 -0.23 7.10 -5.09
C ILE A 10 0.83 7.15 -6.20
N ILE A 11 1.05 6.04 -6.91
CA ILE A 11 2.01 5.96 -8.02
C ILE A 11 1.57 6.86 -9.17
N GLU A 12 0.30 6.79 -9.57
CA GLU A 12 -0.25 7.62 -10.65
C GLU A 12 -0.21 9.11 -10.29
N THR A 13 -0.58 9.46 -9.06
CA THR A 13 -0.52 10.84 -8.56
C THR A 13 0.92 11.37 -8.55
N ARG A 14 1.90 10.51 -8.24
CA ARG A 14 3.32 10.87 -8.31
C ARG A 14 3.79 11.08 -9.76
N ASP A 15 3.30 10.29 -10.70
CA ASP A 15 3.60 10.41 -12.13
C ASP A 15 3.06 11.73 -12.71
N ARG A 16 1.88 12.16 -12.23
CA ARG A 16 1.30 13.49 -12.51
C ARG A 16 2.08 14.67 -11.89
N GLY A 17 3.20 14.41 -11.20
CA GLY A 17 4.11 15.44 -10.68
C GLY A 17 3.89 15.87 -9.23
N VAL A 18 2.94 15.28 -8.49
CA VAL A 18 2.67 15.63 -7.09
C VAL A 18 3.86 15.25 -6.20
N SER A 19 4.24 16.14 -5.26
CA SER A 19 5.39 15.91 -4.37
C SER A 19 5.15 14.78 -3.36
N VAL A 20 6.22 14.11 -2.94
CA VAL A 20 6.16 13.08 -1.88
C VAL A 20 5.62 13.66 -0.58
N THR A 21 5.95 14.91 -0.25
CA THR A 21 5.46 15.61 0.94
C THR A 21 3.94 15.77 0.91
N ASP A 22 3.38 16.12 -0.25
CA ASP A 22 1.94 16.25 -0.42
C ASP A 22 1.25 14.90 -0.32
N LEU A 23 1.81 13.85 -0.94
CA LEU A 23 1.32 12.47 -0.81
C LEU A 23 1.33 12.00 0.66
N CYS A 24 2.38 12.31 1.42
CA CYS A 24 2.44 11.97 2.85
C CYS A 24 1.31 12.63 3.64
N ARG A 25 1.02 13.90 3.36
CA ARG A 25 -0.08 14.65 3.99
C ARG A 25 -1.44 14.09 3.58
N ARG A 26 -1.65 13.88 2.27
CA ARG A 26 -2.92 13.43 1.69
C ARG A 26 -3.35 12.07 2.21
N TYR A 27 -2.42 11.11 2.25
CA TYR A 27 -2.70 9.74 2.71
C TYR A 27 -2.35 9.51 4.18
N ARG A 28 -1.94 10.57 4.91
CA ARG A 28 -1.47 10.53 6.30
C ARG A 28 -0.45 9.41 6.54
N GLN A 29 0.42 9.19 5.55
CA GLN A 29 1.44 8.16 5.57
C GLN A 29 2.81 8.77 5.85
N PRO A 30 3.69 8.06 6.57
CA PRO A 30 5.07 8.48 6.70
C PRO A 30 5.78 8.38 5.35
N SER A 31 6.80 9.21 5.16
CA SER A 31 7.58 9.25 3.92
C SER A 31 8.13 7.90 3.53
N TRP A 32 8.58 7.11 4.51
CA TRP A 32 9.04 5.73 4.30
C TRP A 32 8.00 4.85 3.61
N THR A 33 6.73 4.94 4.02
CA THR A 33 5.64 4.17 3.40
C THR A 33 5.44 4.59 1.94
N ILE A 34 5.51 5.89 1.63
CA ILE A 34 5.43 6.36 0.25
C ILE A 34 6.63 5.87 -0.58
N PHE A 35 7.85 5.95 -0.05
CA PHE A 35 9.05 5.45 -0.73
C PHE A 35 9.00 3.95 -1.03
N THR A 36 8.51 3.14 -0.08
CA THR A 36 8.36 1.69 -0.26
C THR A 36 7.29 1.31 -1.29
N ILE A 37 6.36 2.21 -1.59
CA ILE A 37 5.37 2.05 -2.67
C ILE A 37 5.97 2.49 -4.01
N LEU A 38 6.69 3.60 -4.04
CA LEU A 38 7.27 4.12 -5.27
C LEU A 38 8.45 3.29 -5.79
N LYS A 39 9.23 2.65 -4.91
CA LYS A 39 10.38 1.81 -5.31
C LYS A 39 9.98 0.63 -6.21
N PRO A 40 9.01 -0.23 -5.83
CA PRO A 40 8.56 -1.34 -6.66
C PRO A 40 7.32 -0.98 -7.49
N LYS A 41 7.22 0.25 -8.01
CA LYS A 41 6.00 0.73 -8.69
C LYS A 41 5.55 -0.17 -9.84
N ASP A 42 6.47 -0.67 -10.66
CA ASP A 42 6.16 -1.55 -11.80
C ASP A 42 5.55 -2.87 -11.35
N LYS A 43 6.02 -3.42 -10.23
CA LYS A 43 5.47 -4.64 -9.63
C LYS A 43 4.07 -4.40 -9.10
N ILE A 44 3.82 -3.24 -8.48
CA ILE A 44 2.49 -2.89 -7.94
C ILE A 44 1.47 -2.68 -9.06
N LEU A 45 1.89 -2.05 -10.17
CA LEU A 45 1.03 -1.84 -11.35
C LEU A 45 0.75 -3.17 -12.08
N ALA A 46 1.73 -4.06 -12.16
CA ALA A 46 1.58 -5.39 -12.76
C ALA A 46 0.72 -6.37 -11.94
N VAL A 47 0.46 -6.08 -10.65
CA VAL A 47 -0.43 -6.92 -9.84
C VAL A 47 -1.88 -6.70 -10.26
N ASP A 48 -2.45 -7.77 -10.81
CA ASP A 48 -3.87 -7.86 -11.09
C ASP A 48 -4.67 -7.96 -9.77
N PRO A 49 -5.58 -7.02 -9.48
CA PRO A 49 -6.33 -6.99 -8.23
C PRO A 49 -7.27 -8.20 -8.09
N SER A 50 -7.60 -8.89 -9.19
CA SER A 50 -8.48 -10.05 -9.20
C SER A 50 -7.81 -11.33 -8.72
N LYS A 51 -6.46 -11.38 -8.60
CA LYS A 51 -5.74 -12.63 -8.31
C LYS A 51 -4.99 -12.72 -6.98
N GLY A 52 -4.86 -11.67 -6.16
CA GLY A 52 -3.87 -11.77 -5.09
C GLY A 52 -3.86 -10.78 -3.95
N MET A 53 -5.01 -10.39 -3.40
CA MET A 53 -5.04 -9.77 -2.07
C MET A 53 -5.98 -10.53 -1.14
N THR A 54 -5.68 -11.81 -0.89
CA THR A 54 -6.19 -12.50 0.29
C THR A 54 -5.76 -11.68 1.50
N ARG A 55 -6.74 -11.00 2.09
CA ARG A 55 -6.60 -10.22 3.31
C ARG A 55 -6.10 -11.17 4.39
N ILE A 56 -4.78 -11.27 4.61
CA ILE A 56 -4.21 -11.99 5.74
C ILE A 56 -4.48 -11.14 6.99
N THR A 57 -5.74 -11.10 7.43
CA THR A 57 -6.06 -10.86 8.83
C THR A 57 -5.61 -12.10 9.56
N LYS A 58 -4.41 -12.04 10.15
CA LYS A 58 -3.94 -13.02 11.13
C LYS A 58 -4.90 -12.98 12.32
N ASN A 59 -5.98 -13.75 12.27
CA ASN A 59 -6.66 -14.18 13.48
C ASN A 59 -5.71 -15.16 14.16
N ARG A 60 -4.97 -14.70 15.18
CA ARG A 60 -4.28 -15.61 16.10
C ARG A 60 -5.38 -16.30 16.92
N PRO A 61 -5.56 -17.63 16.86
CA PRO A 61 -6.40 -18.29 17.84
C PRO A 61 -5.76 -18.09 19.22
N LEU A 62 -6.56 -17.65 20.18
CA LEU A 62 -6.18 -17.62 21.59
C LEU A 62 -5.99 -19.08 22.02
N ILE A 63 -4.75 -19.53 22.17
CA ILE A 63 -4.48 -20.83 22.79
C ILE A 63 -4.74 -20.65 24.28
N SER A 64 -5.87 -21.19 24.76
CA SER A 64 -6.15 -21.34 26.19
C SER A 64 -5.36 -22.53 26.69
N TYR A 65 -4.36 -22.31 27.55
CA TYR A 65 -3.79 -23.38 28.35
C TYR A 65 -4.79 -23.69 29.46
N GLY A 66 -5.28 -24.94 29.46
CA GLY A 66 -6.04 -25.49 30.58
C GLY A 66 -5.17 -25.75 31.80
#